data_AF-A0A7E6EIZ2-F1
#
_entry.id   AF-A0A7E6EIZ2-F1
#
_cell.length_a   1.000
_cell.length_b   1.000
_cell.length_c   1.000
_cell.angle_alpha   90.00
_cell.angle_beta   90.00
_cell.angle_gamma   90.00
#
_symmetry.space_group_name_H-M   'P 1'
#
loop_
_entity.id
_entity.type
_entity.pdbx_description
1 polymer ?
#
loop_
_entity_poly.entity_id
_entity_poly.type
_entity_poly.pdbx_seq_one_letter_code
_entity_poly.pdbx_strand_id
1 'polypeptide(L)'
;MRGRAKKKYYQKLKHKSKIYSVGLYVRLHKAGNRSRNYLFCRILSLYETVLNTKRMKIEHFHTYNQLYNSGDKINDNILIKSMKRNQKCFRVTDIADNISVVPYHEFLEIRNSDDVNKKLKTFYIQE
;
A
#
# COMPACT_ATOMS: atom_id res chain seq x y z
N MET A 1 -1.29 21.91 -27.78
CA MET A 1 -0.85 21.53 -26.41
C MET A 1 -2.04 21.01 -25.62
N ARG A 2 -2.08 19.72 -25.22
CA ARG A 2 -3.15 19.21 -24.35
C ARG A 2 -2.99 19.82 -22.96
N GLY A 3 -3.86 20.77 -22.59
CA GLY A 3 -3.83 21.43 -21.29
C GLY A 3 -3.83 20.41 -20.15
N ARG A 4 -2.92 20.56 -19.18
CA ARG A 4 -2.92 19.71 -17.97
C ARG A 4 -4.26 19.91 -17.28
N ALA A 5 -5.08 18.86 -17.23
CA ALA A 5 -6.35 18.89 -16.51
C ALA A 5 -6.12 19.33 -15.05
N LYS A 6 -6.91 20.30 -14.58
CA LYS A 6 -6.82 20.83 -13.22
C LYS A 6 -7.07 19.71 -12.20
N LYS A 7 -6.30 19.73 -11.10
CA LYS A 7 -6.41 18.78 -9.99
C LYS A 7 -6.45 19.57 -8.69
N LYS A 8 -7.35 19.20 -7.79
CA LYS A 8 -7.39 19.73 -6.43
C LYS A 8 -6.73 18.73 -5.50
N TYR A 9 -5.61 19.12 -4.88
CA TYR A 9 -4.82 18.24 -4.02
C TYR A 9 -5.26 18.36 -2.55
N TYR A 10 -5.09 17.26 -1.80
CA TYR A 10 -5.50 17.15 -0.40
C TYR A 10 -4.42 16.46 0.43
N GLN A 11 -4.24 16.90 1.67
CA GLN A 11 -3.44 16.16 2.65
C GLN A 11 -4.24 15.01 3.27
N LYS A 12 -5.54 15.22 3.48
CA LYS A 12 -6.51 14.23 3.95
C LYS A 12 -7.76 14.28 3.08
N LEU A 13 -8.29 13.13 2.70
CA LEU A 13 -9.44 12.99 1.82
C LEU A 13 -10.44 12.02 2.42
N LYS A 14 -11.68 12.48 2.59
CA LYS A 14 -12.80 11.66 3.07
C LYS A 14 -13.52 11.01 1.88
N HIS A 15 -13.76 9.70 1.98
CA HIS A 15 -14.56 8.95 1.04
C HIS A 15 -15.43 7.95 1.81
N LYS A 16 -16.76 8.11 1.68
CA LYS A 16 -17.75 7.44 2.54
C LYS A 16 -17.44 7.72 4.03
N SER A 17 -17.36 6.68 4.85
CA SER A 17 -17.01 6.75 6.28
C SER A 17 -15.50 6.71 6.57
N LYS A 18 -14.64 6.53 5.54
CA LYS A 18 -13.18 6.40 5.71
C LYS A 18 -12.47 7.72 5.38
N ILE A 19 -11.37 8.00 6.09
CA ILE A 19 -10.46 9.12 5.83
C ILE A 19 -9.11 8.54 5.41
N TYR A 20 -8.57 9.04 4.31
CA TYR A 20 -7.25 8.66 3.80
C TYR A 20 -6.32 9.86 3.87
N SER A 21 -5.07 9.64 4.28
CA SER A 21 -4.04 10.69 4.35
C SER A 21 -2.85 10.33 3.46
N VAL A 22 -2.12 11.35 3.02
CA VAL A 22 -0.79 11.15 2.46
C VAL A 22 0.11 10.50 3.51
N GLY A 23 0.93 9.52 3.09
CA GLY A 23 1.76 8.70 3.96
C GLY A 23 1.10 7.42 4.48
N LEU A 24 -0.23 7.29 4.35
CA LEU A 24 -0.94 6.08 4.78
C LEU A 24 -0.59 4.88 3.91
N TYR A 25 -0.40 3.72 4.54
CA TYR A 25 -0.24 2.44 3.85
C TYR A 25 -1.59 1.74 3.67
N VAL A 26 -1.80 1.21 2.47
CA VAL A 26 -3.07 0.60 2.05
C VAL A 26 -2.83 -0.64 1.20
N ARG A 27 -3.82 -1.53 1.17
CA ARG A 27 -3.91 -2.62 0.19
C ARG A 27 -4.96 -2.28 -0.86
N LEU A 28 -4.62 -2.49 -2.12
CA LEU A 28 -5.54 -2.29 -3.25
C LEU A 28 -5.97 -3.65 -3.80
N HIS A 29 -7.21 -3.75 -4.27
CA HIS A 29 -7.62 -4.90 -5.07
C HIS A 29 -6.89 -4.86 -6.42
N LYS A 30 -6.23 -5.97 -6.80
CA LYS A 30 -5.66 -6.08 -8.15
C LYS A 30 -6.81 -6.13 -9.17
N ALA A 31 -6.73 -5.31 -10.22
CA ALA A 31 -7.78 -5.22 -11.23
C ALA A 31 -8.10 -6.61 -11.82
N GLY A 32 -9.39 -6.97 -11.81
CA GLY A 32 -9.90 -8.20 -12.43
C GLY A 32 -9.87 -9.47 -11.55
N ASN A 33 -9.30 -9.45 -10.34
CA ASN A 33 -9.29 -10.64 -9.49
C ASN A 33 -9.52 -10.29 -8.01
N ARG A 34 -10.70 -10.64 -7.48
CA ARG A 34 -11.04 -10.48 -6.05
C ARG A 34 -10.37 -11.52 -5.16
N SER A 35 -9.65 -12.50 -5.73
CA SER A 35 -8.98 -13.56 -4.98
C SER A 35 -7.50 -13.24 -4.70
N ARG A 36 -7.20 -13.11 -3.41
CA ARG A 36 -5.90 -13.23 -2.69
C ARG A 36 -4.70 -12.36 -3.09
N ASN A 37 -4.70 -11.69 -4.24
CA ASN A 37 -3.57 -10.87 -4.68
C ASN A 37 -3.84 -9.37 -4.45
N TYR A 38 -3.30 -8.86 -3.35
CA TYR A 38 -3.33 -7.44 -3.03
C TYR A 38 -2.11 -6.71 -3.56
N LEU A 39 -2.31 -5.43 -3.88
CA LEU A 39 -1.27 -4.48 -4.23
C LEU A 39 -0.95 -3.64 -2.99
N PHE A 40 0.27 -3.75 -2.46
CA PHE A 40 0.67 -3.07 -1.22
C PHE A 40 1.28 -1.72 -1.53
N CYS A 41 0.74 -0.66 -0.94
CA CYS A 41 1.03 0.69 -1.38
C CYS A 41 1.13 1.70 -0.24
N ARG A 42 1.96 2.72 -0.42
CA ARG A 42 1.94 3.96 0.38
C ARG A 42 1.33 5.09 -0.46
N ILE A 43 0.46 5.89 0.13
CA ILE A 43 -0.15 7.04 -0.55
C ILE A 43 0.87 8.19 -0.61
N LEU A 44 1.22 8.64 -1.82
CA LEU A 44 2.12 9.76 -2.05
C LEU A 44 1.38 11.08 -2.26
N SER A 45 0.20 11.05 -2.89
CA SER A 45 -0.67 12.22 -2.99
C SER A 45 -2.13 11.83 -3.19
N LEU A 46 -3.02 12.70 -2.72
CA LEU A 46 -4.46 12.58 -2.87
C LEU A 46 -4.98 13.78 -3.67
N TYR A 47 -5.83 13.52 -4.65
CA TYR A 47 -6.38 14.59 -5.47
C TYR A 47 -7.73 14.24 -6.07
N GLU A 48 -8.49 15.27 -6.39
CA GLU A 48 -9.73 15.19 -7.13
C GLU A 48 -9.54 15.82 -8.51
N THR A 49 -10.08 15.16 -9.52
CA THR A 49 -10.04 15.65 -10.91
C THR A 49 -11.25 16.53 -11.20
N VAL A 50 -11.23 17.26 -12.31
CA VAL A 50 -12.39 18.04 -12.82
C VAL A 50 -13.67 17.22 -13.03
N LEU A 51 -13.56 15.89 -13.13
CA LEU A 51 -14.70 14.97 -13.23
C LEU A 51 -15.20 14.49 -11.86
N ASN A 52 -14.83 15.17 -10.77
CA ASN A 52 -15.11 14.80 -9.38
C ASN A 52 -14.67 13.38 -9.02
N THR A 53 -13.65 12.84 -9.72
CA THR A 53 -13.08 11.53 -9.38
C THR A 53 -11.93 11.71 -8.40
N LYS A 54 -12.07 11.08 -7.23
CA LYS A 54 -11.07 11.04 -6.17
C LYS A 54 -10.02 9.97 -6.48
N ARG A 55 -8.77 10.39 -6.58
CA ARG A 55 -7.64 9.57 -6.99
C ARG A 55 -6.47 9.73 -6.04
N MET A 56 -5.55 8.78 -6.13
CA MET A 56 -4.31 8.80 -5.38
C MET A 56 -3.14 8.43 -6.28
N LYS A 57 -2.01 9.10 -6.07
CA LYS A 57 -0.71 8.62 -6.52
C LYS A 57 -0.14 7.77 -5.39
N ILE A 58 0.34 6.57 -5.72
CA ILE A 58 0.87 5.63 -4.74
C ILE A 58 2.32 5.27 -5.05
N GLU A 59 3.03 4.77 -4.04
CA GLU A 59 4.27 4.03 -4.14
C GLU A 59 3.97 2.55 -3.87
N HIS A 60 4.47 1.66 -4.73
CA HIS A 60 4.19 0.22 -4.70
C HIS A 60 5.31 -0.57 -4.00
N PHE A 61 4.89 -1.54 -3.21
CA PHE A 61 5.73 -2.51 -2.51
C PHE A 61 5.33 -3.93 -2.91
N HIS A 62 6.33 -4.80 -3.00
CA HIS A 62 6.12 -6.23 -3.19
C HIS A 62 6.26 -6.95 -1.85
N THR A 63 5.49 -8.02 -1.62
CA THR A 63 5.80 -8.92 -0.51
C THR A 63 7.03 -9.77 -0.84
N TYR A 64 7.69 -10.30 0.18
CA TYR A 64 8.83 -11.21 0.00
C TYR A 64 8.50 -12.38 -0.93
N ASN A 65 7.35 -13.06 -0.73
CA ASN A 65 6.98 -14.18 -1.60
C ASN A 65 6.65 -13.76 -3.03
N GLN A 66 6.17 -12.53 -3.27
CA GLN A 66 5.96 -12.02 -4.63
C GLN A 66 7.26 -11.84 -5.41
N LEU A 67 8.40 -11.64 -4.72
CA LEU A 67 9.70 -11.47 -5.36
C LEU A 67 10.47 -12.78 -5.47
N TYR A 68 10.43 -13.62 -4.44
CA TYR A 68 11.32 -14.77 -4.32
C TYR A 68 10.63 -16.13 -4.44
N ASN A 69 9.28 -16.17 -4.53
CA ASN A 69 8.49 -17.41 -4.60
C ASN A 69 8.86 -18.44 -3.50
N SER A 70 9.23 -17.96 -2.30
CA SER A 70 9.82 -18.82 -1.27
C SER A 70 8.82 -19.72 -0.54
N GLY A 71 7.53 -19.39 -0.57
CA GLY A 71 6.50 -20.07 0.23
C GLY A 71 6.60 -19.81 1.74
N ASP A 72 7.53 -18.95 2.16
CA ASP A 72 7.77 -18.62 3.56
C ASP A 72 6.66 -17.69 4.09
N LYS A 73 5.85 -18.23 5.00
CA LYS A 73 4.72 -17.51 5.60
C LYS A 73 5.17 -16.43 6.58
N ILE A 74 6.34 -16.56 7.20
CA ILE A 74 6.85 -15.60 8.18
C ILE A 74 7.30 -14.34 7.44
N ASN A 75 7.99 -14.52 6.32
CA ASN A 75 8.53 -13.42 5.52
C ASN A 75 7.48 -12.75 4.61
N ASP A 76 6.28 -13.32 4.42
CA ASP A 76 5.25 -12.75 3.53
C ASP A 76 4.75 -11.36 3.97
N ASN A 77 4.92 -11.02 5.24
CA ASN A 77 4.57 -9.70 5.78
C ASN A 77 5.66 -8.64 5.57
N ILE A 78 6.80 -9.01 4.98
CA ILE A 78 7.86 -8.06 4.64
C ILE A 78 7.51 -7.40 3.29
N LEU A 79 7.42 -6.08 3.31
CA LEU A 79 7.21 -5.21 2.16
C LEU A 79 8.55 -4.66 1.69
N ILE A 80 8.88 -4.99 0.44
CA ILE A 80 10.10 -4.57 -0.23
C ILE A 80 9.75 -3.52 -1.27
N LYS A 81 10.47 -2.39 -1.23
CA LYS A 81 10.26 -1.29 -2.15
C LYS A 81 10.53 -1.71 -3.60
N SER A 82 9.58 -1.40 -4.49
CA SER A 82 9.78 -1.69 -5.92
C SER A 82 10.80 -0.74 -6.54
N MET A 83 11.81 -1.27 -7.24
CA MET A 83 12.86 -0.47 -7.90
C MET A 83 12.47 0.06 -9.29
N LYS A 84 11.42 -0.48 -9.92
CA LYS A 84 11.00 -0.11 -11.29
C LYS A 84 9.56 0.39 -11.30
N ARG A 85 9.32 1.61 -11.83
CA ARG A 85 7.98 2.21 -12.03
C ARG A 85 7.07 2.04 -10.80
N ASN A 86 7.61 2.33 -9.63
CA ASN A 86 6.95 2.13 -8.34
C ASN A 86 5.78 3.10 -8.10
N GLN A 87 5.67 4.17 -8.89
CA GLN A 87 4.60 5.13 -8.74
C GLN A 87 3.48 4.97 -9.78
N LYS A 88 2.24 4.81 -9.30
CA LYS A 88 1.05 4.65 -10.14
C LYS A 88 -0.14 5.43 -9.59
N CYS A 89 -1.18 5.62 -10.41
CA CYS A 89 -2.36 6.40 -10.05
C CYS A 89 -3.62 5.54 -10.02
N PHE A 90 -4.24 5.40 -8.85
CA PHE A 90 -5.46 4.59 -8.64
C PHE A 90 -6.64 5.45 -8.19
N ARG A 91 -7.86 4.89 -8.23
CA ARG A 91 -9.02 5.53 -7.61
C ARG A 91 -9.01 5.22 -6.12
N VAL A 92 -9.52 6.15 -5.32
CA VAL A 92 -9.67 5.92 -3.87
C VAL A 92 -10.64 4.76 -3.59
N THR A 93 -11.55 4.46 -4.52
CA THR A 93 -12.47 3.32 -4.46
C THR A 93 -11.77 1.96 -4.57
N ASP A 94 -10.53 1.92 -5.04
CA ASP A 94 -9.78 0.67 -5.26
C ASP A 94 -9.10 0.17 -3.96
N ILE A 95 -9.13 0.99 -2.90
CA ILE A 95 -8.61 0.64 -1.58
C ILE A 95 -9.50 -0.43 -0.94
N ALA A 96 -8.90 -1.56 -0.62
CA ALA A 96 -9.53 -2.59 0.20
C ALA A 96 -9.49 -2.16 1.67
N ASP A 97 -8.27 -2.07 2.22
CA ASP A 97 -8.03 -1.82 3.63
C ASP A 97 -6.82 -0.91 3.87
N ASN A 98 -6.81 -0.29 5.05
CA ASN A 98 -5.61 0.31 5.61
C ASN A 98 -4.75 -0.78 6.23
N ILE A 99 -3.44 -0.61 6.18
CA ILE A 99 -2.49 -1.53 6.83
C ILE A 99 -1.52 -0.74 7.71
N SER A 100 -1.12 -1.37 8.81
CA SER A 100 -0.05 -0.88 9.66
C SER A 100 1.27 -1.44 9.16
N VAL A 101 2.22 -0.53 8.94
CA VAL A 101 3.57 -0.86 8.48
C VAL A 101 4.55 -0.29 9.49
N VAL A 102 5.48 -1.13 9.96
CA VAL A 102 6.54 -0.75 10.88
C VAL A 102 7.91 -1.01 10.24
N PRO A 103 9.00 -0.38 10.71
CA PRO A 103 10.34 -0.63 10.19
C PRO A 103 10.79 -2.10 10.32
N TYR A 104 11.66 -2.54 9.40
CA TYR A 104 12.17 -3.92 9.39
C TYR A 104 12.97 -4.32 10.64
N HIS A 105 13.60 -3.39 11.36
CA HIS A 105 14.36 -3.76 12.57
C HIS A 105 13.45 -4.32 13.67
N GLU A 106 12.20 -3.84 13.79
CA GLU A 106 11.21 -4.40 14.72
C GLU A 106 10.86 -5.87 14.37
N PHE A 107 10.91 -6.23 13.09
CA PHE A 107 10.74 -7.63 12.67
C PHE A 107 11.89 -8.50 13.16
N LEU A 108 13.14 -8.02 13.09
CA LEU A 108 14.32 -8.76 13.52
C LEU A 108 14.28 -9.08 15.02
N GLU A 109 13.75 -8.16 15.83
CA GLU A 109 13.54 -8.37 17.27
C GLU A 109 12.49 -9.47 17.53
N ILE A 110 11.41 -9.50 16.74
CA ILE A 110 10.30 -10.45 16.93
C ILE A 110 10.63 -11.82 16.35
N ARG A 111 11.34 -11.91 15.22
CA ARG A 111 11.63 -13.17 14.50
C ARG A 111 12.34 -14.21 15.38
N ASN A 112 13.11 -13.75 16.35
CA ASN A 112 13.87 -14.60 17.26
C ASN A 112 13.11 -14.91 18.56
N SER A 113 11.85 -14.50 18.69
CA SER A 113 11.00 -14.73 19.87
C SER A 113 9.96 -15.82 19.61
N ASP A 114 9.53 -16.53 20.65
CA ASP A 114 8.48 -17.56 20.55
C ASP A 114 7.08 -16.96 20.20
N ASP A 115 6.95 -15.63 20.19
CA ASP A 115 5.71 -14.88 19.99
C ASP A 115 5.44 -14.50 18.51
N VAL A 116 6.26 -14.97 17.55
CA VAL A 116 6.14 -14.66 16.11
C VAL A 116 4.71 -14.87 15.58
N ASN A 117 4.03 -15.93 16.02
CA ASN A 117 2.68 -16.26 15.57
C ASN A 117 1.61 -15.27 16.05
N LYS A 118 1.85 -14.53 17.15
CA LYS A 118 0.88 -13.60 17.76
C LYS A 118 0.85 -12.23 17.06
N LYS A 119 1.91 -11.87 16.32
CA LYS A 119 2.08 -10.55 15.65
C LYS A 119 1.95 -10.58 14.11
N LEU A 120 1.44 -11.67 13.53
CA LEU A 120 1.27 -11.87 12.07
C LEU A 120 0.31 -10.88 11.34
N LYS A 121 -0.24 -9.86 12.04
CA LYS A 121 -1.13 -8.84 11.44
C LYS A 121 -0.41 -7.54 11.04
N THR A 122 0.86 -7.38 11.41
CA THR A 122 1.67 -6.19 11.09
C THR A 122 2.54 -6.46 9.87
N PHE A 123 2.66 -5.47 8.98
CA PHE A 123 3.59 -5.50 7.85
C PHE A 123 4.88 -4.77 8.21
N TYR A 124 5.99 -5.21 7.62
CA TYR A 124 7.32 -4.68 7.93
C TYR A 124 7.96 -4.13 6.67
N ILE A 125 8.47 -2.90 6.68
CA ILE A 125 9.09 -2.29 5.51
C ILE A 125 10.60 -2.39 5.53
N GLN A 126 11.15 -2.96 4.47
CA GLN A 126 12.57 -2.92 4.15
C GLN A 126 12.75 -1.92 2.99
N GLU A 127 13.18 -0.70 3.34
CA GLU A 127 13.45 0.38 2.38
C GLU A 127 14.81 0.24 1.67
#